data_AF-A0A8J8AV27-F1
#
_entry.id   AF-A0A8J8AV27-F1
#
_cell.length_a   1.000
_cell.length_b   1.000
_cell.length_c   1.000
_cell.angle_alpha   90.00
_cell.angle_beta   90.00
_cell.angle_gamma   90.00
#
_symmetry.space_group_name_H-M   'P 1'
#
loop_
_entity.id
_entity.type
_entity.pdbx_description
1 polymer ?
#
loop_
_entity_poly.entity_id
_entity_poly.type
_entity_poly.pdbx_seq_one_letter_code
_entity_poly.pdbx_strand_id
1 'polypeptide(L)' 'MTKQTENLHEAMCLATATHFAAVRGRQPSQRVRYEVTSLEAAKAIGAGYGDGRTMIYAINALGNSAHICNA' A
#
# COMPACT_ATOMS: atom_id res chain seq x y z
N MET A 1 -4.69 17.85 16.77
CA MET A 1 -4.20 17.82 15.37
C MET A 1 -5.09 16.86 14.58
N THR A 2 -6.15 17.38 13.95
CA THR A 2 -7.06 16.62 13.10
C THR A 2 -6.45 16.44 11.71
N LYS A 3 -5.72 15.34 11.50
CA LYS A 3 -5.42 14.87 10.14
C LYS A 3 -6.68 14.16 9.62
N GLN A 4 -7.58 14.89 8.97
CA GLN A 4 -8.65 14.23 8.21
C GLN A 4 -9.22 15.17 7.14
N THR A 5 -8.44 15.36 6.09
CA THR A 5 -9.00 15.31 4.75
C THR A 5 -8.40 14.06 4.15
N GLU A 6 -9.04 12.92 4.38
CA GLU A 6 -8.75 11.71 3.62
C GLU A 6 -8.94 12.10 2.15
N ASN A 7 -7.86 12.06 1.39
CA ASN A 7 -7.90 12.29 -0.04
C ASN A 7 -8.97 11.36 -0.61
N LEU A 8 -10.00 11.92 -1.27
CA LEU A 8 -11.15 11.14 -1.77
C LEU A 8 -10.68 9.95 -2.63
N HIS A 9 -9.56 10.11 -3.32
CA HIS A 9 -8.93 9.04 -4.10
C HIS A 9 -8.38 7.91 -3.24
N GLU A 10 -7.70 8.22 -2.13
CA GLU A 10 -7.18 7.22 -1.19
C GLU A 10 -8.31 6.44 -0.54
N ALA A 11 -9.35 7.14 -0.07
CA ALA A 11 -10.55 6.52 0.51
C ALA A 11 -11.26 5.62 -0.50
N MET A 12 -11.44 6.09 -1.74
CA MET A 12 -12.04 5.29 -2.83
C MET A 12 -11.19 4.05 -3.15
N CYS A 13 -9.87 4.19 -3.29
CA CYS A 13 -8.98 3.07 -3.58
C CYS A 13 -9.00 2.04 -2.46
N LEU A 14 -9.03 2.46 -1.20
CA LEU A 14 -9.08 1.56 -0.06
C LEU A 14 -10.44 0.86 0.05
N ALA A 15 -11.55 1.59 -0.09
CA ALA A 15 -12.90 1.04 0.00
C ALA A 15 -13.23 0.06 -1.14
N THR A 16 -12.62 0.23 -2.31
CA THR A 16 -12.85 -0.62 -3.50
C THR A 16 -11.67 -1.56 -3.81
N ALA A 17 -10.70 -1.67 -2.89
CA ALA A 17 -9.50 -2.47 -3.10
C ALA A 17 -9.85 -3.93 -3.36
N THR A 18 -9.31 -4.49 -4.44
CA THR A 18 -9.37 -5.93 -4.71
C THR A 18 -8.10 -6.64 -4.28
N HIS A 19 -7.00 -5.91 -4.21
CA HIS A 19 -5.70 -6.39 -3.76
C HIS A 19 -4.84 -5.22 -3.25
N PHE A 20 -3.73 -5.59 -2.62
CA PHE A 20 -2.76 -4.69 -2.06
C PHE A 20 -1.38 -5.03 -2.59
N ALA A 21 -0.52 -4.02 -2.70
CA ALA A 21 0.87 -4.20 -3.07
C ALA A 21 1.80 -3.69 -1.97
N ALA A 22 2.68 -4.56 -1.48
CA ALA A 22 3.83 -4.17 -0.66
C ALA A 22 5.02 -3.91 -1.59
N VAL A 23 5.47 -2.66 -1.65
CA VAL A 23 6.55 -2.21 -2.54
C VAL A 23 7.75 -1.77 -1.72
N ARG A 24 8.89 -2.43 -1.93
CA ARG A 24 10.15 -2.15 -1.22
C ARG A 24 11.23 -1.78 -2.20
N GLY A 25 11.96 -0.71 -1.90
CA GLY A 25 13.16 -0.32 -2.67
C GLY A 25 13.13 1.16 -3.05
N ARG A 26 14.30 1.80 -3.06
CA ARG A 26 14.43 3.24 -3.32
C ARG A 26 14.29 3.53 -4.82
N GLN A 27 15.07 2.83 -5.63
CA GLN A 27 15.15 3.02 -7.07
C GLN A 27 14.13 2.11 -7.79
N PRO A 28 13.46 2.58 -8.85
CA PRO A 28 12.50 1.77 -9.59
C PRO A 28 13.06 0.43 -10.07
N SER A 29 14.32 0.39 -10.53
CA SER A 29 15.00 -0.83 -10.98
C SER A 29 15.30 -1.84 -9.88
N GLN A 30 15.28 -1.40 -8.62
CA GLN A 30 15.56 -2.23 -7.44
C GLN A 30 14.30 -2.51 -6.62
N ARG A 31 13.12 -2.06 -7.07
CA ARG A 31 11.89 -2.26 -6.34
C ARG A 31 11.42 -3.69 -6.50
N VAL A 32 11.16 -4.32 -5.36
CA VAL A 32 10.39 -5.56 -5.30
C VAL A 32 8.95 -5.21 -4.97
N ARG A 33 8.01 -5.87 -5.64
CA ARG A 33 6.57 -5.74 -5.42
C ARG A 33 6.00 -7.11 -5.07
N TYR A 34 5.24 -7.16 -3.99
CA TYR A 34 4.46 -8.33 -3.59
C TYR A 34 2.99 -7.97 -3.64
N GLU A 35 2.19 -8.75 -4.35
CA GLU A 35 0.74 -8.57 -4.44
C GLU A 35 0.04 -9.60 -3.55
N VAL A 36 -0.92 -9.12 -2.76
CA VAL A 36 -1.68 -9.93 -1.80
C VAL A 36 -3.12 -9.44 -1.75
N THR A 37 -4.04 -10.29 -1.30
CA THR A 37 -5.48 -9.99 -1.28
C THR A 37 -5.96 -9.27 -0.02
N SER A 38 -5.08 -9.02 0.96
CA SER A 38 -5.44 -8.36 2.23
C SER A 38 -4.42 -7.31 2.67
N LEU A 39 -4.91 -6.29 3.39
CA LEU A 39 -4.07 -5.21 3.92
C LEU A 39 -3.13 -5.75 5.01
N GLU A 40 -3.61 -6.68 5.82
CA GLU A 40 -2.87 -7.32 6.91
C GLU A 40 -1.68 -8.11 6.37
N ALA A 41 -1.86 -8.88 5.29
CA ALA A 41 -0.75 -9.61 4.66
C ALA A 41 0.29 -8.64 4.08
N ALA A 42 -0.15 -7.53 3.46
CA ALA A 42 0.77 -6.56 2.90
C ALA A 42 1.61 -5.89 4.01
N LYS A 43 0.98 -5.57 5.14
CA LYS A 43 1.67 -5.05 6.33
C LYS A 43 2.62 -6.08 6.93
N ALA A 44 2.24 -7.36 6.98
CA ALA A 44 3.11 -8.43 7.50
C ALA A 44 4.39 -8.58 6.66
N ILE A 45 4.30 -8.44 5.33
CA ILE A 45 5.47 -8.40 4.44
C ILE A 45 6.39 -7.23 4.81
N GLY A 46 5.83 -6.03 4.99
CA GLY A 46 6.61 -4.85 5.38
C GLY A 46 7.29 -5.00 6.74
N ALA A 47 6.53 -5.47 7.74
CA ALA A 47 7.02 -5.71 9.09
C ALA A 47 8.16 -6.74 9.13
N GLY A 48 8.19 -7.70 8.20
CA GLY A 48 9.29 -8.65 8.05
C GLY A 48 10.65 -8.01 7.76
N TYR A 49 10.68 -6.78 7.21
CA TYR A 49 11.92 -6.01 7.03
C TYR A 49 12.31 -5.18 8.27
N GLY A 50 11.33 -4.81 9.11
CA GLY A 50 11.56 -4.13 10.39
C GLY A 50 12.05 -2.68 10.29
N ASP A 51 12.01 -2.04 9.11
CA ASP A 51 12.54 -0.69 8.89
C ASP A 51 11.47 0.38 8.58
N GLY A 52 10.20 -0.02 8.45
CA GLY A 52 9.10 0.90 8.15
C GLY A 52 9.22 1.58 6.78
N ARG A 53 9.94 0.98 5.83
CA ARG A 53 10.19 1.55 4.49
C ARG A 53 9.42 0.84 3.39
N THR A 54 8.58 -0.15 3.72
CA THR A 54 7.77 -0.84 2.72
C THR A 54 6.50 -0.03 2.49
N MET A 55 6.31 0.47 1.27
CA MET A 55 5.12 1.25 0.91
C MET A 55 3.98 0.29 0.59
N ILE A 56 2.84 0.47 1.25
CA ILE A 56 1.64 -0.34 1.03
C ILE A 56 0.64 0.45 0.18
N TYR A 57 0.23 -0.16 -0.93
CA TYR A 57 -0.76 0.40 -1.84
C TYR A 57 -2.06 -0.41 -1.80
N ALA A 58 -3.20 0.28 -1.84
CA ALA A 58 -4.50 -0.30 -2.16
C ALA A 58 -4.74 -0.17 -3.67
N ILE A 59 -5.22 -1.23 -4.33
CA ILE A 59 -5.43 -1.27 -5.78
C ILE A 59 -6.81 -1.86 -6.07
N ASN A 60 -7.60 -1.20 -6.91
CA ASN A 60 -8.93 -1.68 -7.31
C ASN A 60 -8.96 -2.29 -8.71
N ALA A 61 -10.08 -2.93 -9.06
CA ALA A 61 -10.27 -3.60 -10.34
C ALA A 61 -10.18 -2.66 -11.57
N LEU A 62 -10.34 -1.36 -11.37
CA LEU A 62 -10.24 -0.34 -12.43
C LEU A 62 -8.81 0.15 -12.64
N GLY A 63 -7.83 -0.40 -11.91
CA GLY A 63 -6.42 0.00 -12.00
C GLY A 63 -6.08 1.26 -11.21
N ASN A 64 -7.02 1.81 -10.42
CA ASN A 64 -6.70 2.89 -9.51
C ASN A 64 -5.85 2.35 -8.37
N SER A 65 -4.87 3.13 -7.94
CA SER A 65 -4.05 2.81 -6.78
C SER A 65 -3.77 4.02 -5.92
N ALA A 66 -3.61 3.79 -4.63
CA ALA A 66 -3.24 4.81 -3.67
C ALA A 66 -2.28 4.23 -2.61
N HIS A 67 -1.28 5.02 -2.23
CA HIS A 67 -0.44 4.70 -1.07
C HIS A 67 -1.25 4.93 0.20
N ILE A 68 -1.23 3.95 1.12
CA ILE A 68 -2.04 3.98 2.34
C ILE A 68 -1.15 4.19 3.57
N CYS A 69 -0.05 3.44 3.66
CA CYS A 69 0.87 3.53 4.78
C CYS A 69 2.23 2.94 4.43
N ASN A 70 3.19 3.15 5.33
CA ASN A 70 4.41 2.35 5.34
C ASN A 70 4.32 1.30 6.46
N ALA A 71 4.88 0.13 6.20
CA ALA A 71 5.01 -0.99 7.14
C ALA A 71 6.47 -1.46 7.22
#